data_AF-A0A7J6W4X9-F1
#
_entry.id   AF-A0A7J6W4X9-F1
#
_cell.length_a   1.000
_cell.length_b   1.000
_cell.length_c   1.000
_cell.angle_alpha   90.00
_cell.angle_beta   90.00
_cell.angle_gamma   90.00
#
_symmetry.space_group_name_H-M   'P 1'
#
loop_
_entity.id
_entity.type
_entity.pdbx_description
1 polymer ?
#
loop_
_entity_poly.entity_id
_entity_poly.type
_entity_poly.pdbx_seq_one_letter_code
_entity_poly.pdbx_strand_id
1 'polypeptide(L)'
;MMIMGANIGATLVMVALFSLLSFETMVVQAGPPTVIIVGAGMSGISAAKTLSDAGIKDILILEATDRIGGRMHKTQFAGLSVEMGANWVEGVNGEQMNPIWPMVNKLKLKTYLSDYENLTSNTYKQVGGLYDAATSKAAFEASEELSDFTTKTSTTLTATKQEDISILAAQRLKH
;
A
#
# COMPACT_ATOMS: atom_id res chain seq x y z
N MET A 1 -0.87 -69.98 -30.24
CA MET A 1 -1.60 -69.02 -29.38
C MET A 1 -0.97 -69.10 -27.99
N MET A 2 0.15 -68.41 -27.77
CA MET A 2 0.87 -68.39 -26.49
C MET A 2 0.24 -67.33 -25.60
N ILE A 3 -0.30 -67.76 -24.46
CA ILE A 3 -0.80 -66.87 -23.42
C ILE A 3 0.44 -66.48 -22.59
N MET A 4 0.84 -65.21 -22.67
CA MET A 4 1.84 -64.61 -21.80
C MET A 4 1.40 -64.76 -20.33
N GLY A 5 2.09 -65.61 -19.58
CA GLY A 5 1.94 -65.67 -18.12
C GLY A 5 2.57 -64.44 -17.51
N ALA A 6 1.74 -63.52 -17.00
CA ALA A 6 2.21 -62.39 -16.22
C ALA A 6 2.94 -62.91 -14.97
N ASN A 7 4.18 -62.49 -14.77
CA ASN A 7 5.06 -62.95 -13.70
C ASN A 7 4.63 -62.33 -12.37
N ILE A 8 3.69 -62.99 -11.68
CA ILE A 8 3.04 -62.55 -10.43
C ILE A 8 4.08 -62.14 -9.36
N GLY A 9 5.26 -62.78 -9.35
CA GLY A 9 6.34 -62.46 -8.41
C GLY A 9 6.95 -61.06 -8.61
N ALA A 10 7.07 -60.59 -9.85
CA ALA A 10 7.63 -59.26 -10.13
C ALA A 10 6.66 -58.14 -9.72
N THR A 11 5.34 -58.38 -9.86
CA THR A 11 4.30 -57.43 -9.46
C THR A 11 4.20 -57.32 -7.94
N LEU A 12 4.32 -58.44 -7.21
CA LEU A 12 4.32 -58.43 -5.74
C LEU A 12 5.50 -57.66 -5.15
N VAL A 13 6.70 -57.84 -5.73
CA VAL A 13 7.92 -57.15 -5.28
C VAL A 13 7.82 -55.65 -5.55
N MET A 14 7.29 -55.23 -6.71
CA MET A 14 7.05 -53.82 -7.02
C MET A 14 6.05 -53.17 -6.07
N VAL A 15 4.96 -53.86 -5.72
CA VAL A 15 3.95 -53.35 -4.76
C VAL A 15 4.54 -53.25 -3.35
N ALA A 16 5.34 -54.23 -2.93
CA ALA A 16 6.05 -54.18 -1.64
C ALA A 16 7.06 -53.02 -1.58
N LEU A 17 7.82 -52.80 -2.66
CA LEU A 17 8.76 -51.68 -2.76
C LEU A 17 8.04 -50.32 -2.76
N PHE A 18 6.88 -50.23 -3.42
CA PHE A 18 6.05 -49.02 -3.42
C PHE A 18 5.45 -48.73 -2.04
N SER A 19 5.08 -49.77 -1.28
CA SER A 19 4.55 -49.62 0.09
C SER A 19 5.61 -49.16 1.10
N LEU A 20 6.87 -49.53 0.88
CA LEU A 20 8.03 -49.09 1.70
C LEU A 20 8.50 -47.66 1.37
N LEU A 21 8.10 -47.12 0.22
CA LEU A 21 8.34 -45.72 -0.19
C LEU A 21 7.21 -44.78 0.23
N SER A 22 6.39 -45.19 1.21
CA SER A 22 5.47 -44.28 1.90
C SER A 22 6.30 -43.20 2.60
N PHE A 23 6.56 -42.12 1.88
CA PHE A 23 7.06 -40.87 2.44
C PHE A 23 6.03 -40.43 3.48
N GLU A 24 6.28 -40.75 4.75
CA GLU A 24 5.60 -40.08 5.83
C GLU A 24 5.97 -38.60 5.73
N THR A 25 5.03 -37.79 5.28
CA THR A 25 5.12 -36.35 5.45
C THR A 25 5.21 -36.10 6.94
N MET A 26 6.43 -35.87 7.44
CA MET A 26 6.62 -35.33 8.78
C MET A 26 5.95 -33.96 8.81
N VAL A 27 4.73 -33.91 9.34
CA VAL A 27 4.14 -32.68 9.80
C VAL A 27 4.93 -32.31 11.05
N VAL A 28 5.94 -31.45 10.89
CA VAL A 28 6.57 -30.80 12.04
C VAL A 28 5.45 -30.00 12.71
N GLN A 29 4.93 -30.52 13.81
CA GLN A 29 3.97 -29.80 14.64
C GLN A 29 4.73 -28.68 15.33
N ALA A 30 4.83 -27.54 14.67
CA ALA A 30 5.33 -26.32 15.27
C ALA A 30 4.44 -26.00 16.48
N GLY A 31 5.06 -25.76 17.63
CA GLY A 31 4.35 -25.23 18.79
C GLY A 31 3.66 -23.92 18.46
N PRO A 32 2.72 -23.45 19.29
CA PRO A 32 2.10 -22.15 19.08
C PRO A 32 3.21 -21.09 19.02
N PRO A 33 3.15 -20.16 18.04
CA PRO A 33 4.18 -19.15 17.87
C PRO A 33 4.26 -18.27 19.12
N THR A 34 5.47 -17.89 19.48
CA THR A 34 5.74 -17.00 20.61
C THR A 34 5.07 -15.64 20.43
N VAL A 35 5.00 -15.13 19.19
CA VAL A 35 4.32 -13.87 18.86
C VAL A 35 3.46 -14.04 17.61
N ILE A 36 2.21 -13.57 17.68
CA ILE A 36 1.32 -13.43 16.52
C ILE A 36 1.15 -11.95 16.21
N ILE A 37 1.36 -11.58 14.94
CA ILE A 37 1.10 -10.23 14.42
C ILE A 37 -0.07 -10.34 13.44
N VAL A 38 -1.12 -9.57 13.69
CA VAL A 38 -2.30 -9.52 12.80
C VAL A 38 -2.17 -8.32 11.86
N GLY A 39 -1.99 -8.60 10.58
CA GLY A 39 -1.81 -7.67 9.48
C GLY A 39 -0.35 -7.58 9.03
N ALA A 40 -0.08 -7.88 7.75
CA ALA A 40 1.21 -7.72 7.09
C ALA A 40 1.33 -6.36 6.36
N GLY A 41 0.76 -5.31 6.96
CA GLY A 41 1.00 -3.92 6.57
C GLY A 41 2.36 -3.39 7.04
N MET A 42 2.65 -2.12 6.76
CA MET A 42 3.91 -1.50 7.20
C MET A 42 4.14 -1.58 8.70
N SER A 43 3.11 -1.38 9.53
CA SER A 43 3.22 -1.49 10.98
C SER A 43 3.55 -2.92 11.41
N GLY A 44 2.86 -3.92 10.87
CA GLY A 44 3.07 -5.33 11.21
C GLY A 44 4.44 -5.84 10.76
N ILE A 45 4.87 -5.50 9.54
CA ILE A 45 6.22 -5.84 9.05
C ILE A 45 7.29 -5.14 9.89
N SER A 46 7.08 -3.86 10.26
CA SER A 46 8.02 -3.13 11.11
C SER A 46 8.12 -3.75 12.49
N ALA A 47 6.99 -4.12 13.11
CA ALA A 47 6.97 -4.82 14.39
C ALA A 47 7.69 -6.18 14.32
N ALA A 48 7.41 -6.98 13.28
CA ALA A 48 8.08 -8.26 13.05
C ALA A 48 9.59 -8.08 12.89
N LYS A 49 10.01 -7.05 12.15
CA LYS A 49 11.41 -6.70 11.98
C LYS A 49 12.06 -6.32 13.30
N THR A 50 11.44 -5.43 14.08
CA THR A 50 11.96 -4.99 15.38
C THR A 50 12.13 -6.17 16.34
N LEU A 51 11.14 -7.06 16.43
CA LEU A 51 11.20 -8.25 17.26
C LEU A 51 12.29 -9.22 16.79
N SER A 52 12.39 -9.43 15.48
CA SER A 52 13.43 -10.27 14.88
C SER A 52 14.83 -9.71 15.14
N ASP A 53 15.03 -8.41 14.98
CA ASP A 53 16.32 -7.75 15.28
C ASP A 53 16.68 -7.86 16.77
N ALA A 54 15.68 -7.92 17.66
CA ALA A 54 15.85 -8.18 19.10
C ALA A 54 16.06 -9.67 19.47
N GLY A 55 16.10 -10.57 18.49
CA GLY A 55 16.36 -12.00 18.69
C GLY A 55 15.12 -12.88 18.84
N ILE A 56 13.91 -12.31 18.83
CA ILE A 56 12.66 -13.08 18.85
C ILE A 56 12.37 -13.57 17.43
N LYS A 57 12.58 -14.86 17.16
CA LYS A 57 12.49 -15.43 15.80
C LYS A 57 11.20 -16.20 15.52
N ASP A 58 10.53 -16.69 16.55
CA ASP A 58 9.30 -17.46 16.43
C ASP A 58 8.08 -16.53 16.35
N ILE A 59 7.86 -16.00 15.14
CA ILE A 59 6.84 -14.99 14.84
C ILE A 59 5.96 -15.49 13.70
N LEU A 60 4.65 -15.46 13.91
CA LEU A 60 3.65 -15.68 12.86
C LEU A 60 2.96 -14.37 12.50
N ILE A 61 2.95 -14.01 11.21
CA ILE A 61 2.19 -12.87 10.70
C ILE A 61 0.96 -13.40 9.95
N LEU A 62 -0.22 -12.96 10.36
CA LEU A 62 -1.49 -13.30 9.72
C LEU A 62 -1.98 -12.11 8.89
N GLU A 63 -2.13 -12.29 7.58
CA GLU A 63 -2.67 -11.27 6.68
C GLU A 63 -3.99 -11.76 6.11
N ALA A 64 -4.99 -10.88 6.08
CA ALA A 64 -6.33 -11.23 5.61
C ALA A 64 -6.40 -11.28 4.08
N THR A 65 -5.51 -10.54 3.41
CA THR A 65 -5.41 -10.49 1.95
C THR A 65 -4.39 -11.48 1.40
N ASP A 66 -4.34 -11.61 0.08
CA ASP A 66 -3.39 -12.44 -0.65
C ASP A 66 -2.02 -11.78 -0.85
N ARG A 67 -1.80 -10.60 -0.25
CA ARG A 67 -0.60 -9.78 -0.44
C ARG A 67 -0.18 -9.08 0.85
N ILE A 68 1.11 -8.81 0.96
CA ILE A 68 1.63 -7.94 2.01
C ILE A 68 1.51 -6.46 1.63
N GLY A 69 1.87 -5.57 2.55
CA GLY A 69 1.94 -4.12 2.38
C GLY A 69 0.71 -3.37 2.88
N GLY A 70 -0.44 -4.03 3.01
CA GLY A 70 -1.68 -3.42 3.50
C GLY A 70 -2.09 -2.23 2.61
N ARG A 71 -2.14 -1.03 3.19
CA ARG A 71 -2.45 0.23 2.47
C ARG A 71 -1.33 0.70 1.53
N MET A 72 -0.12 0.15 1.61
CA MET A 72 0.90 0.35 0.58
C MET A 72 0.67 -0.68 -0.53
N HIS A 73 0.10 -0.23 -1.64
CA HIS A 73 -0.32 -1.10 -2.73
C HIS A 73 -0.24 -0.37 -4.05
N LYS A 74 0.17 -1.09 -5.09
CA LYS A 74 0.22 -0.61 -6.46
C LYS A 74 -0.46 -1.60 -7.39
N THR A 75 -0.95 -1.08 -8.51
CA THR A 75 -1.56 -1.87 -9.58
C THR A 75 -0.95 -1.52 -10.93
N GLN A 76 -1.18 -2.36 -11.93
CA GLN A 76 -0.81 -2.07 -13.31
C GLN A 76 -1.98 -1.38 -14.02
N PHE A 77 -1.72 -0.22 -14.61
CA PHE A 77 -2.70 0.53 -15.39
C PHE A 77 -2.04 1.11 -16.64
N ALA A 78 -2.60 0.82 -17.82
CA ALA A 78 -2.09 1.30 -19.12
C ALA A 78 -0.58 1.05 -19.33
N GLY A 79 -0.05 -0.10 -18.88
CA GLY A 79 1.37 -0.44 -18.98
C GLY A 79 2.27 0.24 -17.94
N LEU A 80 1.70 1.03 -17.03
CA LEU A 80 2.39 1.73 -15.95
C LEU A 80 2.06 1.10 -14.60
N SER A 81 3.00 1.20 -13.66
CA SER A 81 2.76 0.88 -12.25
C SER A 81 2.21 2.13 -11.57
N VAL A 82 1.02 2.03 -10.97
CA VAL A 82 0.33 3.12 -10.29
C VAL A 82 0.13 2.76 -8.83
N GLU A 83 0.54 3.64 -7.92
CA GLU A 83 0.27 3.49 -6.50
C GLU A 83 -1.21 3.75 -6.21
N MET A 84 -1.87 2.80 -5.55
CA MET A 84 -3.27 2.86 -5.11
C MET A 84 -3.40 3.30 -3.64
N GLY A 85 -2.26 3.53 -2.97
CA GLY A 85 -2.18 3.91 -1.57
C GLY A 85 -1.10 4.94 -1.34
N ALA A 86 -0.21 4.72 -0.36
CA ALA A 86 0.84 5.69 -0.05
C ALA A 86 1.79 5.91 -1.23
N ASN A 87 1.89 7.15 -1.69
CA ASN A 87 2.67 7.52 -2.88
C ASN A 87 3.55 8.77 -2.70
N TRP A 88 3.52 9.41 -1.52
CA TRP A 88 4.40 10.52 -1.16
C TRP A 88 5.24 10.19 0.08
N VAL A 89 6.46 10.72 0.10
CA VAL A 89 7.30 10.80 1.30
C VAL A 89 7.47 12.28 1.61
N GLU A 90 6.72 12.74 2.61
CA GLU A 90 6.73 14.14 3.06
C GLU A 90 7.85 14.41 4.07
N GLY A 91 8.19 15.68 4.28
CA GLY A 91 9.23 16.06 5.24
C GLY A 91 10.65 15.71 4.77
N VAL A 92 10.87 15.79 3.46
CA VAL A 92 12.20 15.70 2.85
C VAL A 92 12.82 17.10 2.87
N ASN A 93 13.98 17.26 3.51
CA ASN A 93 14.68 18.55 3.71
C ASN A 93 14.10 19.51 4.78
N GLY A 94 13.25 19.03 5.71
CA GLY A 94 12.86 19.80 6.90
C GLY A 94 13.88 19.71 8.05
N GLU A 95 13.62 20.43 9.17
CA GLU A 95 14.47 20.36 10.37
C GLU A 95 14.61 18.93 10.92
N GLN A 96 13.52 18.16 10.85
CA GLN A 96 13.50 16.74 11.13
C GLN A 96 13.29 15.96 9.84
N MET A 97 14.28 15.16 9.44
CA MET A 97 14.17 14.29 8.27
C MET A 97 13.20 13.14 8.53
N ASN A 98 12.30 12.90 7.59
CA ASN A 98 11.42 11.73 7.64
C ASN A 98 12.25 10.42 7.68
N PRO A 99 12.04 9.52 8.66
CA PRO A 99 12.79 8.27 8.78
C PRO A 99 12.61 7.30 7.60
N ILE A 100 11.59 7.52 6.75
CA ILE A 100 11.41 6.79 5.50
C ILE A 100 12.44 7.20 4.45
N TRP A 101 12.93 8.44 4.47
CA TRP A 101 13.84 8.95 3.43
C TRP A 101 15.18 8.20 3.34
N PRO A 102 15.88 7.87 4.46
CA PRO A 102 17.05 7.00 4.41
C PRO A 102 16.75 5.62 3.79
N MET A 103 15.55 5.06 4.02
CA MET A 103 15.16 3.77 3.44
C MET A 103 14.95 3.86 1.93
N VAL A 104 14.30 4.94 1.46
CA VAL A 104 14.15 5.25 0.03
C VAL A 104 15.51 5.27 -0.67
N ASN A 105 16.47 5.98 -0.09
CA ASN A 105 17.83 6.10 -0.62
C ASN A 105 18.58 4.76 -0.60
N LYS A 106 18.49 4.00 0.50
CA LYS A 106 19.11 2.68 0.63
C LYS A 106 18.57 1.67 -0.38
N LEU A 107 17.26 1.70 -0.63
CA LEU A 107 16.57 0.83 -1.58
C LEU A 107 16.65 1.33 -3.03
N LYS A 108 17.24 2.52 -3.25
CA LYS A 108 17.36 3.16 -4.56
C LYS A 108 16.02 3.26 -5.30
N LEU A 109 14.97 3.62 -4.56
CA LEU A 109 13.64 3.80 -5.15
C LEU A 109 13.65 5.02 -6.08
N LYS A 110 12.90 4.92 -7.19
CA LYS A 110 12.69 6.04 -8.10
C LYS A 110 11.77 7.05 -7.44
N THR A 111 12.25 8.27 -7.27
CA THR A 111 11.48 9.38 -6.70
C THR A 111 11.41 10.55 -7.66
N TYR A 112 10.40 11.39 -7.45
CA TYR A 112 10.21 12.66 -8.16
C TYR A 112 9.94 13.72 -7.12
N LEU A 113 10.64 14.86 -7.23
CA LEU A 113 10.39 16.00 -6.35
C LEU A 113 9.00 16.55 -6.66
N SER A 114 8.15 16.57 -5.64
CA SER A 114 6.84 17.21 -5.66
C SER A 114 6.86 18.28 -4.58
N ASP A 115 6.82 19.54 -4.99
CA ASP A 115 6.78 20.69 -4.10
C ASP A 115 5.40 21.35 -4.21
N TYR A 116 4.66 21.29 -3.10
CA TYR A 116 3.31 21.86 -3.03
C TYR A 116 3.35 23.39 -3.09
N GLU A 117 4.40 24.02 -2.58
CA GLU A 117 4.55 25.48 -2.60
C GLU A 117 4.92 25.99 -4.01
N ASN A 118 5.50 25.13 -4.85
CA ASN A 118 5.79 25.44 -6.23
C ASN A 118 4.73 24.89 -7.21
N LEU A 119 3.52 25.45 -7.09
CA LEU A 119 2.33 25.13 -7.90
C LEU A 119 2.60 25.10 -9.40
N THR A 120 3.53 25.93 -9.86
CA THR A 120 3.86 26.12 -11.28
C THR A 120 4.51 24.89 -11.91
N SER A 121 5.26 24.12 -11.10
CA SER A 121 5.92 22.90 -11.56
C SER A 121 4.99 21.68 -11.60
N ASN A 122 3.80 21.79 -10.98
CA ASN A 122 2.89 20.66 -10.75
C ASN A 122 1.46 20.88 -11.28
N THR A 123 1.17 22.01 -11.95
CA THR A 123 -0.16 22.27 -12.53
C THR A 123 -0.18 21.94 -14.02
N TYR A 124 -0.75 20.78 -14.36
CA TYR A 124 -0.80 20.26 -15.72
C TYR A 124 -2.08 20.65 -16.44
N LYS A 125 -1.97 20.92 -17.74
CA LYS A 125 -3.11 21.07 -18.66
C LYS A 125 -3.69 19.70 -18.98
N GLN A 126 -5.00 19.66 -19.27
CA GLN A 126 -5.70 18.44 -19.65
C GLN A 126 -5.08 17.73 -20.88
N VAL A 127 -4.51 18.50 -21.80
CA VAL A 127 -3.86 18.00 -23.03
C VAL A 127 -2.35 17.77 -22.86
N GLY A 128 -1.83 17.86 -21.62
CA GLY A 128 -0.41 17.80 -21.32
C GLY A 128 0.29 19.16 -21.39
N GLY A 129 1.48 19.22 -20.78
CA GLY A 129 2.21 20.47 -20.54
C GLY A 129 1.74 21.21 -19.28
N LEU A 130 2.51 22.23 -18.87
CA LEU A 130 2.25 22.99 -17.64
C LEU A 130 1.50 24.30 -17.93
N TYR A 131 0.74 24.76 -16.95
CA TYR A 131 0.29 26.15 -16.87
C TYR A 131 1.45 27.07 -16.49
N ASP A 132 1.37 28.34 -16.88
CA ASP A 132 2.34 29.33 -16.40
C ASP A 132 2.13 29.64 -14.91
N ALA A 133 3.16 30.28 -14.34
CA ALA A 133 3.19 30.57 -12.91
C ALA A 133 2.06 31.48 -12.44
N ALA A 134 1.75 32.52 -13.22
CA ALA A 134 0.74 33.52 -12.85
C ALA A 134 -0.65 32.89 -12.88
N THR A 135 -0.96 32.12 -13.93
CA THR A 135 -2.24 31.42 -14.06
C THR A 135 -2.44 30.39 -12.94
N SER A 136 -1.42 29.57 -12.64
CA SER A 136 -1.49 28.55 -11.60
C SER A 136 -1.70 29.17 -10.21
N LYS A 137 -0.96 30.25 -9.92
CA LYS A 137 -1.07 30.97 -8.65
C LYS A 137 -2.42 31.64 -8.48
N ALA A 138 -2.91 32.37 -9.49
CA ALA A 138 -4.20 33.03 -9.43
C ALA A 138 -5.37 32.04 -9.24
N ALA A 139 -5.32 30.88 -9.90
CA ALA A 139 -6.32 29.83 -9.72
C ALA A 139 -6.30 29.23 -8.30
N PHE A 140 -5.11 29.03 -7.74
CA PHE A 140 -4.94 28.51 -6.39
C PHE A 140 -5.42 29.51 -5.32
N GLU A 141 -5.02 30.77 -5.42
CA GLU A 141 -5.49 31.85 -4.53
C GLU A 141 -7.01 31.97 -4.56
N ALA A 142 -7.62 31.95 -5.76
CA ALA A 142 -9.07 31.97 -5.89
C ALA A 142 -9.74 30.75 -5.22
N SER A 143 -9.11 29.57 -5.28
CA SER A 143 -9.58 28.35 -4.62
C SER A 143 -9.46 28.44 -3.09
N GLU A 144 -8.35 28.96 -2.56
CA GLU A 144 -8.18 29.16 -1.11
C GLU A 144 -9.22 30.11 -0.55
N GLU A 145 -9.41 31.27 -1.18
CA GLU A 145 -10.43 32.22 -0.74
C GLU A 145 -11.85 31.62 -0.78
N LEU A 146 -12.13 30.75 -1.76
CA LEU A 146 -13.41 30.07 -1.89
C LEU A 146 -13.61 29.00 -0.80
N SER A 147 -12.54 28.28 -0.46
CA SER A 147 -12.51 27.32 0.64
C SER A 147 -12.73 28.01 1.99
N ASP A 148 -12.06 29.15 2.21
CA ASP A 148 -12.21 29.96 3.42
C ASP A 148 -13.63 30.51 3.55
N PHE A 149 -14.19 31.04 2.46
CA PHE A 149 -15.58 31.48 2.42
C PHE A 149 -16.55 30.33 2.77
N THR A 150 -16.35 29.15 2.18
CA THR A 150 -17.19 27.97 2.41
C THR A 150 -17.12 27.51 3.86
N THR A 151 -15.91 27.46 4.42
CA THR A 151 -15.66 27.10 5.83
C THR A 151 -16.33 28.09 6.78
N LYS A 152 -16.19 29.40 6.50
CA LYS A 152 -16.85 30.46 7.28
C LYS A 152 -18.37 30.39 7.19
N THR A 153 -18.90 30.06 6.02
CA THR A 153 -20.35 29.90 5.80
C THR A 153 -20.88 28.70 6.56
N SER A 154 -20.25 27.53 6.44
CA SER A 154 -20.64 26.30 7.14
C SER A 154 -20.58 26.48 8.66
N THR A 155 -19.53 27.10 9.19
CA THR A 155 -19.42 27.42 10.62
C THR A 155 -20.51 28.39 11.09
N THR A 156 -20.86 29.39 10.27
CA THR A 156 -21.95 30.33 10.57
C THR A 156 -23.31 29.64 10.59
N LEU A 157 -23.64 28.84 9.57
CA LEU A 157 -24.90 28.09 9.49
C LEU A 157 -25.05 27.12 10.68
N THR A 158 -23.97 26.43 11.04
CA THR A 158 -23.93 25.56 12.21
C THR A 158 -24.21 26.34 13.49
N ALA A 159 -23.60 27.51 13.68
CA ALA A 159 -23.81 28.36 14.84
C ALA A 159 -25.23 28.93 14.94
N THR A 160 -25.87 29.22 13.80
CA THR A 160 -27.25 29.73 13.72
C THR A 160 -28.32 28.63 13.69
N LYS A 161 -27.93 27.35 13.81
CA LYS A 161 -28.81 26.17 13.69
C LYS A 161 -29.58 26.12 12.36
N GLN A 162 -28.99 26.64 11.30
CA GLN A 162 -29.51 26.50 9.94
C GLN A 162 -29.01 25.20 9.32
N GLU A 163 -29.74 24.68 8.34
CA GLU A 163 -29.29 23.50 7.59
C GLU A 163 -28.01 23.81 6.82
N ASP A 164 -27.10 22.83 6.77
CA ASP A 164 -25.87 22.94 6.01
C ASP A 164 -26.17 22.94 4.49
N ILE A 165 -25.26 23.51 3.71
CA ILE A 165 -25.41 23.62 2.26
C ILE A 165 -24.29 22.86 1.55
N SER A 166 -24.60 22.33 0.36
CA SER A 166 -23.58 21.67 -0.45
C SER A 166 -22.43 22.63 -0.80
N ILE A 167 -21.22 22.11 -0.95
CA ILE A 167 -20.05 22.90 -1.36
C ILE A 167 -20.32 23.69 -2.64
N LEU A 168 -20.99 23.09 -3.63
CA LEU A 168 -21.33 23.77 -4.89
C LEU A 168 -22.34 24.90 -4.71
N ALA A 169 -23.22 24.81 -3.72
CA ALA A 169 -24.15 25.89 -3.39
C ALA A 169 -23.39 27.04 -2.70
N ALA A 170 -22.54 26.72 -1.72
CA ALA A 170 -21.69 27.72 -1.06
C ALA A 170 -20.81 28.46 -2.07
N GLN A 171 -20.19 27.75 -2.99
CA GLN A 171 -19.31 28.36 -4.00
C GLN A 171 -20.04 29.37 -4.91
N ARG A 172 -21.32 29.12 -5.20
CA ARG A 172 -22.16 30.04 -6.00
C ARG A 172 -22.59 31.29 -5.24
N LEU A 173 -22.52 31.30 -3.90
CA LEU A 173 -22.88 32.47 -3.09
C LEU A 173 -21.76 33.52 -3.03
N LYS A 174 -20.52 33.15 -3.39
CA LYS A 174 -19.38 34.09 -3.44
C LYS A 174 -19.41 34.97 -4.71
N HIS A 175 -20.22 34.62 -5.70
CA HIS A 175 -20.34 35.28 -7.01
C HIS A 175 -21.76 35.82 -7.22
#